data_AF-A0A2D4T7T4-F1
#
_entry.id   AF-A0A2D4T7T4-F1
#
_cell.length_a   1.000
_cell.length_b   1.000
_cell.length_c   1.000
_cell.angle_alpha   90.00
_cell.angle_beta   90.00
_cell.angle_gamma   90.00
#
_symmetry.space_group_name_H-M   'P 1'
#
loop_
_entity.id
_entity.type
_entity.pdbx_description
1 polymer ?
#
loop_
_entity_poly.entity_id
_entity_poly.type
_entity_poly.pdbx_seq_one_letter_code
_entity_poly.pdbx_strand_id
1 'polypeptide(L)'
;MFSSLGPLSRLLMFSAILALVAGCGGGGSGNSSPPPSNGGGTTPPTDPKPDFTEVDETFQTFIDDSIVFDGISYVVVDATGTLHTATFGDHTADTVVMLASTSKVPAVMTLMALEEDSDSSFSMSQPIGEVLPFNGVYADRTPAQLVSNTSGIPGLRQLGLYGPHLCQFSFEESIDFEACGQILLSVPLPDSHEAGTIFDYGGSQW
;
A
#
# COMPACT_ATOMS: atom_id res chain seq x y z
N MET A 1 -5.39 -52.95 -34.73
CA MET A 1 -6.07 -53.63 -33.61
C MET A 1 -5.80 -52.77 -32.38
N PHE A 2 -6.86 -52.06 -31.93
CA PHE A 2 -7.02 -51.23 -30.72
C PHE A 2 -6.01 -50.10 -30.47
N SER A 3 -6.27 -48.86 -30.95
CA SER A 3 -7.05 -47.76 -30.32
C SER A 3 -6.18 -46.94 -29.34
N SER A 4 -5.58 -45.79 -29.67
CA SER A 4 -6.11 -44.45 -30.06
C SER A 4 -7.04 -43.80 -29.03
N LEU A 5 -6.58 -42.72 -28.38
CA LEU A 5 -7.17 -41.35 -28.37
C LEU A 5 -6.56 -40.51 -27.21
N GLY A 6 -5.89 -39.39 -27.54
CA GLY A 6 -5.56 -38.29 -26.60
C GLY A 6 -6.79 -37.37 -26.38
N PRO A 7 -6.66 -36.05 -26.14
CA PRO A 7 -5.49 -35.21 -25.82
C PRO A 7 -5.73 -34.29 -24.59
N LEU A 8 -4.69 -33.72 -23.97
CA LEU A 8 -4.84 -32.47 -23.22
C LEU A 8 -3.66 -31.54 -23.50
N SER A 9 -3.86 -30.74 -24.54
CA SER A 9 -3.17 -29.49 -24.83
C SER A 9 -3.64 -28.43 -23.83
N ARG A 10 -2.76 -27.97 -22.93
CA ARG A 10 -2.84 -26.63 -22.32
C ARG A 10 -1.43 -26.14 -21.99
N LEU A 11 -0.72 -25.73 -23.04
CA LEU A 11 0.44 -24.85 -22.92
C LEU A 11 0.02 -23.50 -23.52
N LEU A 12 -0.42 -22.58 -22.67
CA LEU A 12 -0.58 -21.18 -23.05
C LEU A 12 0.25 -20.36 -22.06
N MET A 13 1.44 -19.99 -22.53
CA MET A 13 2.23 -18.88 -22.01
C MET A 13 1.38 -17.60 -22.06
N PHE A 14 1.21 -16.92 -20.93
CA PHE A 14 0.88 -15.51 -20.91
C PHE A 14 2.13 -14.76 -20.46
N SER A 15 2.86 -14.25 -21.44
CA SER A 15 3.99 -13.34 -21.26
C SER A 15 3.72 -12.11 -22.12
N ALA A 16 3.11 -11.08 -21.52
CA ALA A 16 3.18 -9.72 -22.01
C ALA A 16 2.73 -8.79 -20.88
N ILE A 17 3.61 -7.91 -20.42
CA ILE A 17 3.37 -6.48 -20.15
C ILE A 17 4.76 -5.90 -19.84
N LEU A 18 5.36 -5.31 -20.86
CA LEU A 18 6.48 -4.38 -20.74
C LEU A 18 6.24 -3.27 -21.76
N ALA A 19 5.82 -2.10 -21.28
CA ALA A 19 6.16 -0.78 -21.77
C ALA A 19 5.07 0.22 -21.35
N LEU A 20 5.46 1.21 -20.53
CA LEU A 20 5.38 2.64 -20.88
C LEU A 20 5.84 3.46 -19.68
N VAL A 21 7.13 3.79 -19.68
CA VAL A 21 7.70 4.91 -18.92
C VAL A 21 8.26 5.86 -19.97
N ALA A 22 7.66 7.05 -20.10
CA ALA A 22 8.32 8.31 -20.45
C ALA A 22 7.25 9.37 -20.76
N GLY A 23 7.30 10.51 -20.06
CA GLY A 23 6.65 11.72 -20.57
C GLY A 23 6.14 12.73 -19.55
N CYS A 24 6.97 13.16 -18.59
CA CYS A 24 6.72 14.44 -17.91
C CYS A 24 8.06 15.19 -17.77
N GLY A 25 8.15 16.38 -18.37
CA GLY A 25 9.32 17.24 -18.22
C GLY A 25 9.45 18.29 -19.31
N GLY A 26 9.05 19.53 -19.01
CA GLY A 26 9.27 20.68 -19.90
C GLY A 26 8.72 21.99 -19.35
N GLY A 27 9.35 22.51 -18.28
CA GLY A 27 9.08 23.85 -17.77
C GLY A 27 9.62 24.94 -18.70
N GLY A 28 8.82 25.98 -18.93
CA GLY A 28 9.21 27.19 -19.66
C GLY A 28 8.87 28.43 -18.86
N SER A 29 9.89 29.10 -18.31
CA SER A 29 9.77 30.44 -17.74
C SER A 29 9.73 31.47 -18.88
N GLY A 30 8.59 32.12 -19.09
CA GLY A 30 8.43 33.19 -20.08
C GLY A 30 7.67 34.37 -19.49
N ASN A 31 8.41 35.41 -19.11
CA ASN A 31 7.87 36.68 -18.61
C ASN A 31 7.15 37.40 -19.76
N SER A 32 5.82 37.26 -19.86
CA SER A 32 5.01 37.92 -20.89
C SER A 32 3.99 38.84 -20.23
N SER A 33 4.14 40.15 -20.43
CA SER A 33 3.18 41.18 -20.02
C SER A 33 1.76 40.87 -20.54
N PRO A 34 0.69 41.22 -19.80
CA PRO A 34 -0.67 40.90 -20.24
C PRO A 34 -1.06 41.72 -21.49
N PRO A 35 -1.77 41.12 -22.46
CA PRO A 35 -2.31 41.84 -23.61
C PRO A 35 -3.48 42.77 -23.20
N PRO A 36 -3.87 43.74 -24.06
CA PRO A 36 -4.88 44.72 -23.72
C PRO A 36 -6.25 44.06 -23.51
N SER A 37 -6.94 44.46 -22.45
CA SER A 37 -8.29 44.03 -22.10
C SER A 37 -9.31 44.52 -23.14
N ASN A 38 -9.63 43.68 -24.11
CA ASN A 38 -10.84 43.85 -24.93
C ASN A 38 -11.99 43.14 -24.21
N GLY A 39 -12.96 43.93 -23.74
CA GLY A 39 -14.13 43.52 -22.95
C GLY A 39 -15.11 42.62 -23.70
N GLY A 40 -14.75 41.36 -23.90
CA GLY A 40 -15.64 40.26 -24.22
C GLY A 40 -15.68 39.28 -23.07
N GLY A 41 -16.64 39.46 -22.16
CA GLY A 41 -16.90 38.52 -21.07
C GLY A 41 -17.35 37.18 -21.65
N THR A 42 -16.39 36.30 -21.90
CA THR A 42 -16.63 34.87 -21.99
C THR A 42 -16.05 34.28 -20.72
N THR A 43 -16.94 33.73 -19.88
CA THR A 43 -16.53 32.83 -18.81
C THR A 43 -15.55 31.83 -19.43
N PRO A 44 -14.35 31.62 -18.86
CA PRO A 44 -13.47 30.54 -19.31
C PRO A 44 -14.30 29.26 -19.40
N PRO A 45 -14.16 28.44 -20.47
CA PRO A 45 -14.85 27.16 -20.54
C PRO A 45 -14.61 26.41 -19.23
N THR A 46 -15.69 26.00 -18.56
CA THR A 46 -15.56 25.06 -17.45
C THR A 46 -14.91 23.82 -18.03
N ASP A 47 -13.71 23.48 -17.54
CA ASP A 47 -13.03 22.27 -17.98
C ASP A 47 -14.01 21.10 -17.77
N PRO A 48 -14.32 20.31 -18.82
CA PRO A 48 -15.25 19.22 -18.67
C PRO A 48 -14.72 18.25 -17.63
N LYS A 49 -15.56 17.89 -16.67
CA LYS A 49 -15.22 16.86 -15.69
C LYS A 49 -14.78 15.58 -16.44
N PRO A 50 -13.75 14.86 -15.96
CA PRO A 50 -13.36 13.60 -16.57
C PRO A 50 -14.56 12.63 -16.62
N ASP A 51 -14.67 11.91 -17.74
CA ASP A 51 -15.67 10.85 -17.93
C ASP A 51 -15.11 9.52 -17.43
N PHE A 52 -15.85 8.84 -16.56
CA PHE A 52 -15.48 7.57 -15.95
C PHE A 52 -16.33 6.39 -16.44
N THR A 53 -17.20 6.60 -17.44
CA THR A 53 -18.15 5.57 -17.93
C THR A 53 -17.45 4.27 -18.32
N GLU A 54 -16.33 4.33 -19.04
CA GLU A 54 -15.58 3.13 -19.44
C GLU A 54 -15.01 2.35 -18.24
N VAL A 55 -14.58 3.08 -17.19
CA VAL A 55 -14.07 2.47 -15.95
C VAL A 55 -15.21 1.83 -15.17
N ASP A 56 -16.35 2.51 -15.07
CA ASP A 56 -17.55 1.98 -14.42
C ASP A 56 -18.06 0.71 -15.11
N GLU A 57 -18.16 0.71 -16.44
CA GLU A 57 -18.56 -0.47 -17.23
C GLU A 57 -17.58 -1.63 -17.06
N THR A 58 -16.28 -1.33 -16.94
CA THR A 58 -15.25 -2.34 -16.69
C THR A 58 -15.41 -2.99 -15.30
N PHE A 59 -15.64 -2.20 -14.25
CA PHE A 59 -15.87 -2.74 -12.91
C PHE A 59 -17.19 -3.50 -12.80
N GLN A 60 -18.25 -3.02 -13.44
CA GLN A 60 -19.52 -3.75 -13.51
C GLN A 60 -19.34 -5.10 -14.19
N THR A 61 -18.68 -5.13 -15.35
CA THR A 61 -18.40 -6.38 -16.08
C THR A 61 -17.56 -7.34 -15.23
N PHE A 62 -16.53 -6.83 -14.53
CA PHE A 62 -15.71 -7.63 -13.63
C PHE A 62 -16.53 -8.29 -12.51
N ILE A 63 -17.45 -7.55 -11.89
CA ILE A 63 -18.32 -8.10 -10.84
C ILE A 63 -19.34 -9.08 -11.41
N ASP A 64 -19.94 -8.80 -12.57
CA ASP A 64 -20.91 -9.69 -13.20
C ASP A 64 -20.31 -11.05 -13.58
N ASP A 65 -19.04 -11.08 -14.01
CA ASP A 65 -18.31 -12.29 -14.39
C ASP A 65 -17.64 -13.00 -13.20
N SER A 66 -17.59 -12.35 -12.03
CA SER A 66 -16.88 -12.84 -10.85
C SER A 66 -17.69 -13.89 -10.10
N ILE A 67 -17.03 -15.00 -9.73
CA ILE A 67 -17.57 -16.01 -8.80
C ILE A 67 -16.97 -15.93 -7.39
N VAL A 68 -16.10 -14.94 -7.15
CA VAL A 68 -15.29 -14.83 -5.92
C VAL A 68 -15.56 -13.52 -5.18
N PHE A 69 -15.64 -12.43 -5.92
CA PHE A 69 -15.92 -11.10 -5.40
C PHE A 69 -17.38 -10.73 -5.65
N ASP A 70 -18.07 -10.37 -4.59
CA ASP A 70 -19.48 -9.97 -4.62
C ASP A 70 -19.65 -8.45 -4.75
N GLY A 71 -18.59 -7.66 -4.59
CA GLY A 71 -18.65 -6.21 -4.73
C GLY A 71 -17.29 -5.54 -4.84
N ILE A 72 -17.29 -4.32 -5.37
CA ILE A 72 -16.12 -3.45 -5.49
C ILE A 72 -16.54 -1.98 -5.42
N SER A 73 -15.67 -1.13 -4.90
CA SER A 73 -15.85 0.31 -4.90
C SER A 73 -14.54 1.02 -5.18
N TYR A 74 -14.63 2.20 -5.79
CA TYR A 74 -13.46 3.04 -6.00
C TYR A 74 -13.82 4.53 -5.90
N VAL A 75 -12.83 5.31 -5.50
CA VAL A 75 -12.92 6.76 -5.38
C VAL A 75 -11.72 7.36 -6.10
N VAL A 76 -11.98 8.33 -6.98
CA VAL A 76 -10.95 9.13 -7.64
C VAL A 76 -10.98 10.52 -7.04
N VAL A 77 -9.84 11.01 -6.61
CA VAL A 77 -9.67 12.32 -5.98
C VAL A 77 -8.58 13.11 -6.68
N ASP A 78 -8.67 14.44 -6.60
CA ASP A 78 -7.60 15.36 -6.95
C ASP A 78 -7.34 16.37 -5.81
N ALA A 79 -6.55 17.41 -6.09
CA ALA A 79 -6.23 18.45 -5.11
C ALA A 79 -7.45 19.28 -4.65
N THR A 80 -8.56 19.24 -5.39
CA THR A 80 -9.79 20.00 -5.12
C THR A 80 -10.88 19.16 -4.46
N GLY A 81 -10.79 17.83 -4.54
CA GLY A 81 -11.66 16.91 -3.83
C GLY A 81 -11.97 15.64 -4.63
N THR A 82 -13.13 15.05 -4.36
CA THR A 82 -13.59 13.84 -5.06
C THR A 82 -14.05 14.18 -6.48
N LEU A 83 -13.44 13.51 -7.46
CA LEU A 83 -13.83 13.57 -8.86
C LEU A 83 -14.93 12.56 -9.19
N HIS A 84 -14.83 11.35 -8.61
CA HIS A 84 -15.76 10.25 -8.86
C HIS A 84 -15.80 9.27 -7.70
N THR A 85 -16.97 8.71 -7.44
CA THR A 85 -17.19 7.60 -6.52
C THR A 85 -18.15 6.64 -7.18
N ALA A 86 -17.78 5.36 -7.26
CA ALA A 86 -18.68 4.32 -7.74
C ALA A 86 -18.56 3.05 -6.90
N THR A 87 -19.66 2.32 -6.85
CA THR A 87 -19.85 1.08 -6.09
C THR A 87 -20.61 0.10 -6.96
N PHE A 88 -20.19 -1.16 -6.97
CA PHE A 88 -20.76 -2.23 -7.79
C PHE A 88 -20.96 -3.49 -6.94
N GLY A 89 -21.93 -4.31 -7.32
CA GLY A 89 -22.33 -5.50 -6.57
C GLY A 89 -22.85 -5.16 -5.17
N ASP A 90 -22.39 -5.89 -4.17
CA ASP A 90 -22.80 -5.76 -2.77
C ASP A 90 -22.13 -4.60 -2.03
N HIS A 91 -21.19 -3.88 -2.68
CA HIS A 91 -20.64 -2.65 -2.09
C HIS A 91 -21.67 -1.52 -2.15
N THR A 92 -21.72 -0.76 -1.06
CA THR A 92 -22.46 0.49 -0.91
C THR A 92 -21.49 1.59 -0.49
N ALA A 93 -21.93 2.85 -0.51
CA ALA A 93 -21.12 3.97 -0.03
C ALA A 93 -20.71 3.82 1.46
N ASP A 94 -21.48 3.06 2.24
CA ASP A 94 -21.25 2.84 3.68
C ASP A 94 -20.53 1.51 3.98
N THR A 95 -20.14 0.75 2.95
CA THR A 95 -19.47 -0.55 3.14
C THR A 95 -18.11 -0.36 3.81
N VAL A 96 -17.92 -1.01 4.95
CA VAL A 96 -16.63 -1.07 5.66
C VAL A 96 -15.89 -2.34 5.26
N VAL A 97 -14.64 -2.19 4.82
CA VAL A 97 -13.77 -3.30 4.42
C VAL A 97 -12.48 -3.33 5.22
N MET A 98 -11.90 -4.53 5.37
CA MET A 98 -10.57 -4.70 5.93
C MET A 98 -9.53 -4.31 4.88
N LEU A 99 -8.78 -3.23 5.13
CA LEU A 99 -7.81 -2.66 4.16
C LEU A 99 -6.54 -3.51 3.95
N ALA A 100 -6.36 -4.59 4.71
CA ALA A 100 -5.17 -5.44 4.69
C ALA A 100 -3.88 -4.59 4.73
N SER A 101 -2.90 -4.84 3.86
CA SER A 101 -1.61 -4.12 3.85
C SER A 101 -1.71 -2.62 3.59
N THR A 102 -2.83 -2.12 3.05
CA THR A 102 -3.04 -0.68 2.87
C THR A 102 -3.08 0.06 4.21
N SER A 103 -3.38 -0.62 5.34
CA SER A 103 -3.30 -0.05 6.68
C SER A 103 -1.90 0.45 7.09
N LYS A 104 -0.85 0.02 6.39
CA LYS A 104 0.52 0.50 6.61
C LYS A 104 0.68 1.98 6.29
N VAL A 105 -0.09 2.50 5.32
CA VAL A 105 -0.03 3.93 4.95
C VAL A 105 -0.39 4.83 6.13
N PRO A 106 -1.59 4.70 6.75
CA PRO A 106 -1.90 5.52 7.92
C PRO A 106 -0.96 5.24 9.11
N ALA A 107 -0.44 4.03 9.29
CA ALA A 107 0.56 3.74 10.32
C ALA A 107 1.84 4.58 10.14
N VAL A 108 2.40 4.65 8.92
CA VAL A 108 3.57 5.50 8.64
C VAL A 108 3.20 6.98 8.76
N MET A 109 2.03 7.40 8.29
CA MET A 109 1.59 8.79 8.44
C MET A 109 1.54 9.21 9.91
N THR A 110 1.14 8.33 10.82
CA THR A 110 1.19 8.60 12.26
C THR A 110 2.63 8.78 12.76
N LEU A 111 3.57 7.93 12.32
CA LEU A 111 4.98 8.08 12.70
C LEU A 111 5.59 9.39 12.18
N MET A 112 5.27 9.77 10.94
CA MET A 112 5.73 11.04 10.36
C MET A 112 5.13 12.24 11.11
N ALA A 113 3.84 12.19 11.46
CA ALA A 113 3.20 13.22 12.26
C ALA A 113 3.85 13.37 13.65
N LEU A 114 4.26 12.25 14.27
CA LEU A 114 5.00 12.27 15.53
C LEU A 114 6.42 12.84 15.41
N GLU A 115 7.09 12.68 14.26
CA GLU A 115 8.41 13.26 14.02
C GLU A 115 8.33 14.77 13.71
N GLU A 116 7.25 15.22 13.07
CA GLU A 116 7.02 16.63 12.76
C GLU A 116 6.49 17.45 13.95
N ASP A 117 5.93 16.80 14.97
CA ASP A 117 5.42 17.45 16.17
C ASP A 117 6.55 17.98 17.06
N SER A 118 6.58 19.29 17.29
CA SER A 118 7.59 19.96 18.11
C SER A 118 7.56 19.58 19.60
N ASP A 119 6.43 19.04 20.08
CA ASP A 119 6.28 18.58 21.47
C ASP A 119 6.71 17.09 21.62
N SER A 120 7.00 16.42 20.52
CA SER A 120 7.48 15.04 20.48
C SER A 120 9.00 14.99 20.40
N SER A 121 9.61 14.03 21.09
CA SER A 121 11.03 13.69 20.94
C SER A 121 11.26 12.48 20.03
N PHE A 122 10.22 12.01 19.34
CA PHE A 122 10.32 10.87 18.42
C PHE A 122 11.14 11.23 17.19
N SER A 123 12.01 10.32 16.75
CA SER A 123 12.69 10.42 15.46
C SER A 123 12.63 9.09 14.72
N MET A 124 12.45 9.16 13.40
CA MET A 124 12.50 7.98 12.53
C MET A 124 13.90 7.36 12.45
N SER A 125 14.94 8.08 12.89
CA SER A 125 16.34 7.64 12.86
C SER A 125 16.86 7.13 14.20
N GLN A 126 16.09 7.22 15.29
CA GLN A 126 16.52 6.69 16.58
C GLN A 126 16.30 5.17 16.65
N PRO A 127 17.13 4.43 17.40
CA PRO A 127 16.87 3.02 17.67
C PRO A 127 15.51 2.81 18.35
N ILE A 128 14.75 1.80 17.91
CA ILE A 128 13.42 1.52 18.46
C ILE A 128 13.49 1.10 19.95
N GLY A 129 14.62 0.56 20.39
CA GLY A 129 14.90 0.28 21.80
C GLY A 129 14.99 1.52 22.69
N GLU A 130 15.12 2.73 22.13
CA GLU A 130 15.05 3.98 22.89
C GLU A 130 13.60 4.48 23.07
N VAL A 131 12.66 3.94 22.27
CA VAL A 131 11.23 4.29 22.30
C VAL A 131 10.44 3.34 23.20
N LEU A 132 10.79 2.05 23.14
CA LEU A 132 10.04 0.99 23.81
C LEU A 132 10.70 0.64 25.16
N PRO A 133 9.91 0.24 26.18
CA PRO A 133 10.43 -0.08 27.51
C PRO A 133 11.16 -1.43 27.58
N PHE A 134 11.33 -2.12 26.46
CA PHE A 134 11.92 -3.45 26.37
C PHE A 134 13.07 -3.50 25.36
N ASN A 135 14.11 -4.28 25.70
CA ASN A 135 15.26 -4.55 24.85
C ASN A 135 15.04 -5.80 23.99
N GLY A 136 15.81 -5.95 22.92
CA GLY A 136 15.72 -7.11 22.06
C GLY A 136 16.86 -7.19 21.05
N VAL A 137 16.92 -8.31 20.33
CA VAL A 137 17.93 -8.54 19.28
C VAL A 137 17.79 -7.57 18.11
N TYR A 138 16.62 -6.94 17.96
CA TYR A 138 16.35 -5.92 16.95
C TYR A 138 16.17 -4.51 17.53
N ALA A 139 16.55 -4.29 18.80
CA ALA A 139 16.38 -2.98 19.45
C ALA A 139 17.19 -1.85 18.81
N ASP A 140 18.24 -2.19 18.06
CA ASP A 140 19.08 -1.25 17.34
C ASP A 140 18.48 -0.79 15.99
N ARG A 141 17.37 -1.39 15.54
CA ARG A 141 16.69 -1.02 14.30
C ARG A 141 15.96 0.31 14.45
N THR A 142 15.99 1.13 13.42
CA THR A 142 15.26 2.42 13.43
C THR A 142 13.86 2.28 12.82
N PRO A 143 12.89 3.13 13.20
CA PRO A 143 11.59 3.17 12.53
C PRO A 143 11.71 3.30 11.00
N ALA A 144 12.65 4.10 10.50
CA ALA A 144 12.91 4.22 9.06
C ALA A 144 13.30 2.88 8.42
N GLN A 145 14.13 2.08 9.09
CA GLN A 145 14.51 0.75 8.61
C GLN A 145 13.32 -0.24 8.65
N LEU A 146 12.49 -0.18 9.69
CA LEU A 146 11.28 -0.99 9.82
C LEU A 146 10.30 -0.72 8.66
N VAL A 147 9.87 0.54 8.49
CA VAL A 147 8.84 0.90 7.49
C VAL A 147 9.35 0.86 6.05
N SER A 148 10.66 0.96 5.83
CA SER A 148 11.26 0.76 4.51
C SER A 148 11.45 -0.72 4.15
N ASN A 149 11.13 -1.64 5.06
CA ASN A 149 11.35 -3.07 4.92
C ASN A 149 12.84 -3.46 4.80
N THR A 150 13.71 -2.69 5.44
CA THR A 150 15.16 -2.89 5.43
C THR A 150 15.74 -3.14 6.82
N SER A 151 14.90 -3.49 7.79
CA SER A 151 15.30 -3.78 9.16
C SER A 151 16.21 -5.01 9.31
N GLY A 152 16.26 -5.86 8.29
CA GLY A 152 16.91 -7.17 8.37
C GLY A 152 16.10 -8.21 9.16
N ILE A 153 14.89 -7.86 9.65
CA ILE A 153 13.91 -8.82 10.15
C ILE A 153 13.25 -9.52 8.93
N PRO A 154 13.19 -10.86 8.89
CA PRO A 154 12.58 -11.59 7.78
C PRO A 154 11.13 -11.16 7.50
N GLY A 155 10.80 -10.99 6.23
CA GLY A 155 9.48 -10.55 5.76
C GLY A 155 8.52 -11.71 5.51
N LEU A 156 7.43 -11.44 4.78
CA LEU A 156 6.31 -12.38 4.62
C LEU A 156 6.66 -13.65 3.83
N ARG A 157 7.76 -13.66 3.06
CA ARG A 157 8.21 -14.89 2.36
C ARG A 157 8.58 -16.00 3.33
N GLN A 158 8.98 -15.66 4.54
CA GLN A 158 9.44 -16.58 5.59
C GLN A 158 8.35 -16.83 6.64
N LEU A 159 7.07 -16.56 6.33
CA LEU A 159 5.96 -16.73 7.26
C LEU A 159 5.91 -18.12 7.93
N GLY A 160 6.29 -19.18 7.19
CA GLY A 160 6.38 -20.55 7.72
C GLY A 160 7.43 -20.76 8.82
N LEU A 161 8.33 -19.79 9.03
CA LEU A 161 9.40 -19.80 10.02
C LEU A 161 9.19 -18.80 11.16
N TYR A 162 8.05 -18.10 11.20
CA TYR A 162 7.81 -17.00 12.16
C TYR A 162 7.66 -17.45 13.61
N GLY A 163 7.22 -18.69 13.84
CA GLY A 163 7.06 -19.22 15.19
C GLY A 163 6.27 -18.24 16.09
N PRO A 164 6.83 -17.78 17.24
CA PRO A 164 6.18 -16.82 18.13
C PRO A 164 5.77 -15.50 17.47
N HIS A 165 6.43 -15.07 16.39
CA HIS A 165 6.10 -13.83 15.68
C HIS A 165 4.72 -13.87 15.02
N LEU A 166 4.11 -15.05 14.89
CA LEU A 166 2.73 -15.19 14.41
C LEU A 166 1.70 -14.53 15.36
N CYS A 167 2.09 -14.14 16.58
CA CYS A 167 1.23 -13.38 17.47
C CYS A 167 0.67 -12.10 16.81
N GLN A 168 1.41 -11.49 15.88
CA GLN A 168 1.00 -10.26 15.19
C GLN A 168 -0.23 -10.42 14.29
N PHE A 169 -0.55 -11.67 13.90
CA PHE A 169 -1.69 -11.99 13.04
C PHE A 169 -2.89 -12.56 13.81
N SER A 170 -2.79 -12.60 15.13
CA SER A 170 -3.81 -13.19 15.98
C SER A 170 -4.79 -12.13 16.49
N PHE A 171 -6.04 -12.56 16.66
CA PHE A 171 -7.11 -11.78 17.29
C PHE A 171 -7.59 -12.45 18.60
N GLU A 172 -6.85 -13.45 19.08
CA GLU A 172 -7.16 -14.15 20.32
C GLU A 172 -6.99 -13.22 21.53
N GLU A 173 -8.01 -13.10 22.37
CA GLU A 173 -7.98 -12.21 23.56
C GLU A 173 -6.85 -12.53 24.55
N SER A 174 -6.31 -13.75 24.49
CA SER A 174 -5.18 -14.18 25.32
C SER A 174 -3.82 -13.63 24.88
N ILE A 175 -3.74 -13.01 23.69
CA ILE A 175 -2.52 -12.40 23.17
C ILE A 175 -2.54 -10.91 23.48
N ASP A 176 -1.70 -10.53 24.42
CA ASP A 176 -1.48 -9.14 24.77
C ASP A 176 -0.63 -8.42 23.70
N PHE A 177 -1.03 -7.20 23.34
CA PHE A 177 -0.39 -6.42 22.28
C PHE A 177 1.06 -6.05 22.62
N GLU A 178 1.32 -5.62 23.86
CA GLU A 178 2.67 -5.25 24.31
C GLU A 178 3.56 -6.50 24.40
N ALA A 179 3.01 -7.61 24.90
CA ALA A 179 3.72 -8.88 24.93
C ALA A 179 4.10 -9.38 23.53
N CYS A 180 3.21 -9.21 22.53
CA CYS A 180 3.54 -9.52 21.15
C CYS A 180 4.64 -8.58 20.62
N GLY A 181 4.54 -7.27 20.86
CA GLY A 181 5.59 -6.32 20.49
C GLY A 181 6.96 -6.67 21.06
N GLN A 182 7.02 -7.11 22.32
CA GLN A 182 8.23 -7.60 22.96
C GLN A 182 8.76 -8.87 22.27
N ILE A 183 7.90 -9.83 21.93
CA ILE A 183 8.29 -11.02 21.15
C ILE A 183 8.93 -10.60 19.83
N LEU A 184 8.27 -9.72 19.07
CA LEU A 184 8.75 -9.27 17.75
C LEU A 184 10.14 -8.62 17.82
N LEU A 185 10.42 -7.89 18.90
CA LEU A 185 11.71 -7.22 19.09
C LEU A 185 12.81 -8.14 19.63
N SER A 186 12.46 -9.10 20.50
CA SER A 186 13.42 -9.86 21.29
C SER A 186 13.70 -11.27 20.76
N VAL A 187 12.80 -11.88 19.99
CA VAL A 187 12.98 -13.24 19.46
C VAL A 187 13.64 -13.18 18.08
N PRO A 188 14.82 -13.79 17.87
CA PRO A 188 15.42 -13.85 16.54
C PRO A 188 14.63 -14.80 15.65
N LEU A 189 14.48 -14.42 14.38
CA LEU A 189 13.96 -15.30 13.35
C LEU A 189 15.13 -15.97 12.59
N PRO A 190 14.94 -17.17 12.03
CA PRO A 190 15.87 -17.69 11.04
C PRO A 190 15.98 -16.73 9.86
N ASP A 191 17.18 -16.63 9.27
CA ASP A 191 17.44 -15.75 8.11
C ASP A 191 17.38 -14.24 8.42
N SER A 192 17.62 -13.84 9.66
CA SER A 192 17.81 -12.43 10.00
C SER A 192 19.14 -11.88 9.49
N HIS A 193 19.13 -10.61 9.09
CA HIS A 193 20.26 -9.91 8.50
C HIS A 193 20.57 -8.60 9.23
N GLU A 194 21.71 -8.01 8.87
CA GLU A 194 22.04 -6.66 9.28
C GLU A 194 21.09 -5.65 8.65
N ALA A 195 20.75 -4.60 9.40
CA ALA A 195 19.88 -3.54 8.93
C ALA A 195 20.47 -2.83 7.71
N GLY A 196 19.61 -2.43 6.77
CA GLY A 196 19.98 -1.72 5.55
C GLY A 196 20.63 -2.59 4.47
N THR A 197 20.81 -3.89 4.69
CA THR A 197 21.51 -4.76 3.72
C THR A 197 20.60 -5.36 2.66
N ILE A 198 19.33 -5.63 2.99
CA ILE A 198 18.35 -6.23 2.09
C ILE A 198 16.98 -5.58 2.26
N PHE A 199 16.16 -5.66 1.21
CA PHE A 199 14.72 -5.41 1.29
C PHE A 199 13.96 -6.72 1.48
N ASP A 200 13.08 -6.79 2.47
CA ASP A 200 12.20 -7.93 2.70
C ASP A 200 10.81 -7.50 3.15
N TYR A 201 9.79 -7.66 2.31
CA TYR A 201 8.49 -7.00 2.48
C TYR A 201 7.62 -7.61 3.58
N GLY A 202 7.01 -6.74 4.40
CA GLY A 202 5.96 -7.06 5.36
C GLY A 202 6.46 -7.74 6.63
N GLY A 203 5.56 -8.38 7.37
CA GLY A 203 5.92 -9.19 8.53
C GLY A 203 6.17 -8.40 9.81
N SER A 204 7.00 -8.96 10.69
CA SER A 204 7.25 -8.47 12.06
C SER A 204 7.81 -7.06 12.19
N GLN A 205 8.27 -6.47 11.09
CA GLN A 205 8.71 -5.08 11.07
C GLN A 205 7.55 -4.07 10.88
N TRP A 206 6.30 -4.56 10.79
CA TRP A 206 5.08 -3.78 10.58
C TRP A 206 4.01 -4.06 11.63
#